data_AF-A0A9P0TZ25-F1
#
_entry.id   AF-A0A9P0TZ25-F1
#
_cell.length_a   1.000
_cell.length_b   1.000
_cell.length_c   1.000
_cell.angle_alpha   90.00
_cell.angle_beta   90.00
_cell.angle_gamma   90.00
#
_symmetry.space_group_name_H-M   'P 1'
#
loop_
_entity.id
_entity.type
_entity.pdbx_description
1 polymer ?
#
loop_
_entity_poly.entity_id
_entity_poly.type
_entity_poly.pdbx_seq_one_letter_code
_entity_poly.pdbx_strand_id
1 'polypeptide(L)'
;MECTASPSTSGMTRKRIAKPEKWKINVAKRKRKDLQITKHRVQYIAKRFVESGGEPVKERRGGDRKSKKFAAKKNAVMLFINMFYVDEPHYCRGHSERRYLPAELSINKMRKMYNNQEGLEEDLKVKKGYFRKIFNNNYNLGFGSLRTDVCSVCLQLFEKIKRESDETEKQRLRVESRVHKLKAKAFYALVKEEQSDLKTLSQLYLYNCTVVEGSSKAPLTRENVFAYCWTEDVYAKGANEIASVLWHRLGNTDFTDIRTVRLIADGCPGQNKNSIMLTMCSKWLLTSAPNDVQEIQIVFPVVGHSFLPPDRVFAHVEKETRKLECIITPENYLDIIGSHSTIVRLGSDCEMFDFKKSMSTVMKWIMALSVQEMQKIFH
;
A
#
# COMPACT_ATOMS: atom_id res chain seq x y z
N MET A 1 59.57 -48.04 -22.22
CA MET A 1 60.91 -47.91 -21.62
C MET A 1 61.70 -47.00 -22.53
N GLU A 2 61.79 -45.73 -22.13
CA GLU A 2 63.04 -45.05 -21.73
C GLU A 2 63.80 -44.52 -22.96
N CYS A 3 63.86 -43.19 -23.13
CA CYS A 3 65.00 -42.32 -22.73
C CYS A 3 66.23 -42.59 -23.63
N THR A 4 66.87 -41.64 -24.32
CA THR A 4 67.33 -40.30 -23.90
C THR A 4 67.77 -39.45 -25.10
N ALA A 5 67.62 -38.14 -24.95
CA ALA A 5 68.41 -36.98 -25.39
C ALA A 5 69.44 -37.07 -26.54
N SER A 6 69.49 -36.00 -27.38
CA SER A 6 70.56 -34.97 -27.49
C SER A 6 70.36 -34.13 -28.79
N PRO A 7 71.13 -33.06 -29.11
CA PRO A 7 70.98 -31.72 -28.55
C PRO A 7 70.85 -30.61 -29.63
N SER A 8 70.67 -29.39 -29.13
CA SER A 8 70.52 -28.09 -29.81
C SER A 8 71.78 -27.51 -30.46
N THR A 9 71.58 -26.62 -31.46
CA THR A 9 72.31 -25.39 -31.90
C THR A 9 72.27 -25.33 -33.45
N SER A 10 72.22 -24.22 -34.19
CA SER A 10 72.15 -22.76 -34.01
C SER A 10 71.91 -22.14 -35.40
N GLY A 11 71.33 -20.93 -35.50
CA GLY A 11 71.70 -19.96 -36.56
C GLY A 11 70.91 -19.90 -37.89
N MET A 12 69.75 -19.24 -37.87
CA MET A 12 69.34 -18.09 -38.73
C MET A 12 69.73 -18.04 -40.24
N THR A 13 68.74 -18.07 -41.14
CA THR A 13 68.51 -16.98 -42.14
C THR A 13 67.14 -17.11 -42.84
N ARG A 14 66.36 -16.03 -42.81
CA ARG A 14 65.05 -15.88 -43.47
C ARG A 14 65.23 -15.57 -44.96
N LYS A 15 64.74 -16.43 -45.86
CA LYS A 15 64.46 -16.05 -47.26
C LYS A 15 63.07 -15.41 -47.34
N ARG A 16 63.03 -14.15 -47.80
CA ARG A 16 61.79 -13.40 -48.11
C ARG A 16 61.15 -14.00 -49.37
N ILE A 17 59.87 -14.38 -49.27
CA ILE A 17 59.00 -14.65 -50.43
C ILE A 17 58.15 -13.40 -50.70
N ALA A 18 58.02 -13.04 -51.99
CA ALA A 18 57.51 -11.77 -52.49
C ALA A 18 56.02 -11.52 -52.18
N LYS A 19 55.66 -10.24 -51.98
CA LYS A 19 54.27 -9.79 -51.75
C LYS A 19 53.52 -9.68 -53.08
N PRO A 20 52.27 -10.18 -53.20
CA PRO A 20 51.44 -9.89 -54.35
C PRO A 20 51.06 -8.40 -54.38
N GLU A 21 50.94 -7.88 -55.60
CA GLU A 21 50.95 -6.48 -56.00
C GLU A 21 49.99 -5.57 -55.23
N LYS A 22 50.53 -4.50 -54.64
CA LYS A 22 49.72 -3.37 -54.14
C LYS A 22 49.30 -2.51 -55.33
N TRP A 23 48.08 -2.67 -55.80
CA TRP A 23 47.42 -1.72 -56.69
C TRP A 23 47.36 -0.33 -56.04
N LYS A 24 48.28 0.56 -56.40
CA LYS A 24 48.24 1.97 -56.00
C LYS A 24 47.34 2.71 -56.98
N ILE A 25 46.07 2.88 -56.62
CA ILE A 25 45.20 3.83 -57.32
C ILE A 25 45.76 5.24 -57.04
N ASN A 26 46.41 5.84 -58.03
CA ASN A 26 46.95 7.19 -57.95
C ASN A 26 45.82 8.21 -58.09
N VAL A 27 45.18 8.55 -56.98
CA VAL A 27 44.23 9.66 -56.95
C VAL A 27 45.03 10.97 -56.93
N ALA A 28 44.84 11.82 -57.94
CA ALA A 28 45.57 13.09 -58.10
C ALA A 28 45.47 13.94 -56.83
N LYS A 29 46.63 14.37 -56.28
CA LYS A 29 46.71 15.10 -54.99
C LYS A 29 45.88 16.40 -54.97
N ARG A 30 45.73 17.08 -56.11
CA ARG A 30 44.99 18.36 -56.23
C ARG A 30 43.49 18.19 -55.89
N LYS A 31 42.78 17.28 -56.56
CA LYS A 31 41.33 17.07 -56.37
C LYS A 31 40.91 16.62 -54.96
N ARG A 32 41.85 16.14 -54.14
CA ARG A 32 41.54 15.61 -52.81
C ARG A 32 41.45 16.68 -51.72
N LYS A 33 42.06 17.86 -51.94
CA LYS A 33 41.94 19.02 -51.04
C LYS A 33 40.53 19.62 -51.14
N ASP A 34 39.96 19.63 -52.34
CA ASP A 34 38.64 20.22 -52.62
C ASP A 34 37.48 19.39 -52.03
N LEU A 35 37.65 18.06 -51.94
CA LEU A 35 36.61 17.16 -51.42
C LEU A 35 36.62 17.00 -49.90
N GLN A 36 37.63 17.49 -49.19
CA GLN A 36 37.80 17.30 -47.73
C GLN A 36 37.75 15.83 -47.22
N ILE A 37 38.02 14.83 -48.08
CA ILE A 37 38.00 13.39 -47.71
C ILE A 37 39.41 12.83 -47.52
N THR A 38 39.62 12.06 -46.44
CA THR A 38 40.90 11.43 -46.13
C THR A 38 41.28 10.31 -47.10
N LYS A 39 42.58 10.03 -47.24
CA LYS A 39 43.14 9.07 -48.22
C LYS A 39 42.58 7.70 -47.96
N HIS A 40 42.52 7.38 -46.67
CA HIS A 40 42.07 6.11 -46.16
C HIS A 40 40.60 5.87 -46.51
N ARG A 41 39.73 6.89 -46.42
CA ARG A 41 38.32 6.76 -46.82
C ARG A 41 38.18 6.47 -48.31
N VAL A 42 38.89 7.22 -49.17
CA VAL A 42 38.84 7.00 -50.62
C VAL A 42 39.36 5.62 -51.00
N GLN A 43 40.49 5.20 -50.42
CA GLN A 43 41.07 3.88 -50.66
C GLN A 43 40.17 2.75 -50.14
N TYR A 44 39.54 2.93 -48.99
CA TYR A 44 38.63 1.95 -48.42
C TYR A 44 37.37 1.79 -49.27
N ILE A 45 36.76 2.89 -49.72
CA ILE A 45 35.58 2.87 -50.60
C ILE A 45 35.95 2.22 -51.94
N ALA A 46 37.06 2.62 -52.56
CA ALA A 46 37.50 2.05 -53.83
C ALA A 46 37.78 0.54 -53.71
N LYS A 47 38.45 0.11 -52.65
CA LYS A 47 38.68 -1.31 -52.38
C LYS A 47 37.35 -2.08 -52.25
N ARG A 48 36.42 -1.55 -51.45
CA ARG A 48 35.11 -2.17 -51.23
C ARG A 48 34.25 -2.22 -52.50
N PHE A 49 34.31 -1.19 -53.34
CA PHE A 49 33.60 -1.10 -54.62
C PHE A 49 34.09 -2.16 -55.62
N VAL A 50 35.40 -2.42 -55.65
CA VAL A 50 35.96 -3.51 -56.46
C VAL A 50 35.57 -4.88 -55.89
N GLU A 51 35.66 -5.07 -54.56
CA GLU A 51 35.25 -6.31 -53.90
C GLU A 51 33.76 -6.63 -54.09
N SER A 52 32.89 -5.62 -54.22
CA SER A 52 31.45 -5.79 -54.46
C SER A 52 31.07 -5.89 -55.93
N GLY A 53 32.04 -5.94 -56.87
CA GLY A 53 31.77 -6.05 -58.30
C GLY A 53 31.14 -4.80 -58.94
N GLY A 54 31.38 -3.62 -58.37
CA GLY A 54 30.84 -2.35 -58.87
C GLY A 54 29.52 -1.91 -58.23
N GLU A 55 28.98 -2.69 -57.29
CA GLU A 55 27.75 -2.33 -56.57
C GLU A 55 28.05 -1.51 -55.30
N PRO A 56 27.23 -0.49 -54.95
CA PRO A 56 27.34 0.22 -53.69
C PRO A 56 27.21 -0.74 -52.49
N VAL A 57 28.11 -0.62 -51.50
CA VAL A 57 28.06 -1.47 -50.31
C VAL A 57 26.76 -1.22 -49.53
N LYS A 58 25.96 -2.27 -49.32
CA LYS A 58 24.76 -2.19 -48.47
C LYS A 58 25.13 -1.76 -47.04
N GLU A 59 24.44 -0.75 -46.52
CA GLU A 59 24.57 -0.30 -45.12
C GLU A 59 24.18 -1.43 -44.16
N ARG A 60 25.03 -1.71 -43.17
CA ARG A 60 24.84 -2.80 -42.20
C ARG A 60 24.89 -2.30 -40.74
N ARG A 61 25.05 -0.99 -40.52
CA ARG A 61 25.01 -0.37 -39.18
C ARG A 61 23.57 -0.31 -38.69
N GLY A 62 23.37 -0.63 -37.41
CA GLY A 62 22.03 -0.78 -36.83
C GLY A 62 21.35 -2.11 -37.20
N GLY A 63 20.15 -2.30 -36.66
CA GLY A 63 19.34 -3.52 -36.83
C GLY A 63 19.37 -4.44 -35.60
N ASP A 64 18.23 -5.05 -35.30
CA ASP A 64 18.09 -5.99 -34.18
C ASP A 64 18.68 -7.35 -34.54
N ARG A 65 19.88 -7.62 -34.01
CA ARG A 65 20.60 -8.89 -34.17
C ARG A 65 20.45 -9.82 -32.97
N LYS A 66 19.80 -9.35 -31.89
CA LYS A 66 19.72 -10.09 -30.61
C LYS A 66 18.38 -10.78 -30.45
N SER A 67 17.27 -10.18 -30.87
CA SER A 67 15.93 -10.79 -30.68
C SER A 67 15.81 -12.18 -31.29
N LYS A 68 16.31 -12.39 -32.51
CA LYS A 68 16.31 -13.70 -33.18
C LYS A 68 17.04 -14.78 -32.37
N LYS A 69 18.16 -14.42 -31.71
CA LYS A 69 18.95 -15.35 -30.89
C LYS A 69 18.23 -15.79 -29.62
N PHE A 70 17.30 -14.98 -29.10
CA PHE A 70 16.56 -15.27 -27.87
C PHE A 70 15.09 -15.67 -28.12
N ALA A 71 14.73 -15.97 -29.37
CA ALA A 71 13.35 -16.34 -29.72
C ALA A 71 12.89 -17.60 -28.97
N ALA A 72 13.73 -18.64 -28.90
CA ALA A 72 13.42 -19.88 -28.17
C ALA A 72 13.16 -19.61 -26.68
N LYS A 73 14.04 -18.86 -26.00
CA LYS A 73 13.84 -18.47 -24.59
C LYS A 73 12.57 -17.66 -24.38
N LYS A 74 12.28 -16.73 -25.30
CA LYS A 74 11.06 -15.92 -25.23
C LYS A 74 9.81 -16.80 -25.34
N ASN A 75 9.79 -17.73 -26.29
CA ASN A 75 8.67 -18.65 -26.50
C ASN A 75 8.47 -19.58 -25.30
N ALA A 76 9.54 -20.15 -24.75
CA ALA A 76 9.48 -20.99 -23.56
C ALA A 76 8.86 -20.26 -22.35
N VAL A 77 9.30 -19.01 -22.11
CA VAL A 77 8.74 -18.17 -21.04
C VAL A 77 7.26 -17.82 -21.29
N MET A 78 6.87 -17.53 -22.54
CA MET A 78 5.47 -17.24 -22.87
C MET A 78 4.57 -18.47 -22.69
N LEU A 79 5.03 -19.65 -23.13
CA LEU A 79 4.32 -20.92 -22.90
C LEU A 79 4.11 -21.16 -21.41
N PHE A 80 5.15 -20.98 -20.60
CA PHE A 80 5.04 -21.11 -19.14
C PHE A 80 4.03 -20.12 -18.53
N ILE A 81 4.06 -18.84 -18.92
CA ILE A 81 3.11 -17.85 -18.40
C ILE A 81 1.67 -18.21 -18.77
N ASN A 82 1.44 -18.74 -19.98
CA ASN A 82 0.11 -19.18 -20.43
C ASN A 82 -0.43 -20.38 -19.65
N MET A 83 0.41 -21.13 -18.92
CA MET A 83 -0.04 -22.22 -18.04
C MET A 83 -0.76 -21.72 -16.78
N PHE A 84 -0.55 -20.47 -16.36
CA PHE A 84 -1.16 -19.89 -15.13
C PHE A 84 -2.61 -19.43 -15.31
N TYR A 85 -3.31 -20.05 -16.28
CA TYR A 85 -4.75 -19.99 -16.53
C TYR A 85 -5.30 -18.73 -17.23
N VAL A 86 -6.28 -18.98 -18.10
CA VAL A 86 -7.10 -18.03 -18.87
C VAL A 86 -8.48 -18.02 -18.21
N ASP A 87 -8.71 -17.11 -17.28
CA ASP A 87 -10.08 -16.81 -16.83
C ASP A 87 -10.64 -15.61 -17.57
N GLU A 88 -11.89 -15.76 -18.00
CA GLU A 88 -12.70 -14.69 -18.56
C GLU A 88 -12.94 -13.59 -17.51
N PRO A 89 -13.12 -12.33 -17.94
CA PRO A 89 -13.41 -11.24 -17.02
C PRO A 89 -14.71 -11.53 -16.26
N HIS A 90 -14.57 -11.95 -15.00
CA HIS A 90 -15.69 -12.09 -14.09
C HIS A 90 -16.44 -10.75 -13.98
N TYR A 91 -17.72 -10.80 -14.34
CA TYR A 91 -18.67 -9.69 -14.36
C TYR A 91 -18.61 -8.89 -13.05
N CYS A 92 -18.16 -7.64 -13.14
CA CYS A 92 -18.80 -6.45 -12.59
C CYS A 92 -17.82 -5.26 -12.63
N ARG A 93 -18.27 -4.16 -13.26
CA ARG A 93 -17.60 -2.85 -13.48
C ARG A 93 -16.64 -2.82 -14.67
N GLY A 94 -17.16 -2.35 -15.81
CA GLY A 94 -16.49 -2.31 -17.10
C GLY A 94 -15.51 -1.15 -17.30
N HIS A 95 -14.35 -1.18 -16.64
CA HIS A 95 -13.29 -0.18 -16.94
C HIS A 95 -11.86 -0.73 -17.02
N SER A 96 -11.61 -2.05 -17.04
CA SER A 96 -10.27 -2.56 -17.33
C SER A 96 -10.26 -3.96 -17.93
N GLU A 97 -9.52 -4.13 -19.03
CA GLU A 97 -9.17 -5.44 -19.62
C GLU A 97 -8.01 -6.14 -18.87
N ARG A 98 -7.50 -5.53 -17.78
CA ARG A 98 -6.38 -6.07 -17.02
C ARG A 98 -6.82 -7.32 -16.25
N ARG A 99 -6.07 -8.41 -16.42
CA ARG A 99 -6.29 -9.69 -15.74
C ARG A 99 -5.36 -9.82 -14.53
N TYR A 100 -5.72 -10.62 -13.54
CA TYR A 100 -4.96 -10.75 -12.29
C TYR A 100 -4.60 -12.21 -12.00
N LEU A 101 -3.31 -12.45 -11.74
CA LEU A 101 -2.79 -13.68 -11.17
C LEU A 101 -2.97 -13.67 -9.64
N PRO A 102 -3.06 -14.85 -8.98
CA PRO A 102 -3.16 -14.95 -7.52
C PRO A 102 -2.17 -14.06 -6.78
N ALA A 103 -2.62 -13.41 -5.70
CA ALA A 103 -1.81 -12.50 -4.89
C ALA A 103 -0.54 -13.13 -4.30
N GLU A 104 -0.53 -14.45 -4.11
CA GLU A 104 0.62 -15.20 -3.60
C GLU A 104 1.74 -15.39 -4.63
N LEU A 105 1.47 -15.10 -5.90
CA LEU A 105 2.45 -15.12 -6.96
C LEU A 105 3.15 -13.77 -7.07
N SER A 106 4.37 -13.80 -7.60
CA SER A 106 5.10 -12.61 -7.99
C SER A 106 5.98 -12.93 -9.18
N ILE A 107 6.40 -11.92 -9.94
CA ILE A 107 7.33 -12.09 -11.07
C ILE A 107 8.58 -12.89 -10.66
N ASN A 108 9.08 -12.68 -9.43
CA ASN A 108 10.24 -13.42 -8.94
C ASN A 108 9.91 -14.88 -8.62
N LYS A 109 8.75 -15.16 -8.02
CA LYS A 109 8.29 -16.50 -7.68
C LYS A 109 7.99 -17.30 -8.96
N MET A 110 7.29 -16.71 -9.92
CA MET A 110 7.03 -17.31 -11.23
C MET A 110 8.31 -17.62 -12.00
N ARG A 111 9.28 -16.69 -12.02
CA ARG A 111 10.59 -16.97 -12.63
C ARG A 111 11.33 -18.12 -11.93
N LYS A 112 11.28 -18.17 -10.59
CA LYS A 112 11.88 -19.28 -9.83
C LYS A 112 11.22 -20.60 -10.20
N MET A 113 9.89 -20.63 -10.27
CA MET A 113 9.12 -21.79 -10.72
C MET A 113 9.55 -22.21 -12.13
N TYR A 114 9.60 -21.28 -13.09
CA TYR A 114 10.07 -21.53 -14.45
C TYR A 114 11.47 -22.16 -14.48
N ASN A 115 12.47 -21.50 -13.88
CA ASN A 115 13.86 -21.99 -13.90
C ASN A 115 14.05 -23.32 -13.14
N ASN A 116 13.11 -23.70 -12.28
CA ASN A 116 13.14 -24.95 -11.51
C ASN A 116 12.21 -26.02 -12.09
N GLN A 117 11.60 -25.81 -13.27
CA GLN A 117 10.80 -26.84 -13.92
C GLN A 117 11.68 -28.04 -14.30
N GLU A 118 11.19 -29.23 -13.99
CA GLU A 118 11.84 -30.48 -14.36
C GLU A 118 11.89 -30.60 -15.90
N GLY A 119 13.06 -30.94 -16.44
CA GLY A 119 13.27 -31.04 -17.89
C GLY A 119 13.55 -29.72 -18.63
N LEU A 120 13.68 -28.58 -17.94
CA LEU A 120 14.07 -27.33 -18.59
C LEU A 120 15.57 -27.33 -18.94
N GLU A 121 15.89 -27.15 -20.23
CA GLU A 121 17.27 -27.01 -20.70
C GLU A 121 17.97 -25.80 -20.05
N GLU A 122 19.25 -25.95 -19.67
CA GLU A 122 20.01 -24.92 -18.93
C GLU A 122 20.12 -23.61 -19.73
N ASP A 123 20.18 -23.71 -21.05
CA ASP A 123 20.23 -22.58 -21.95
C ASP A 123 18.87 -21.84 -22.03
N LEU A 124 17.75 -22.43 -21.64
CA LEU A 124 16.44 -21.76 -21.61
C LEU A 124 16.17 -21.01 -20.30
N LYS A 125 17.01 -21.16 -19.28
CA LYS A 125 16.90 -20.39 -18.02
C LYS A 125 17.06 -18.89 -18.24
N VAL A 126 16.31 -18.11 -17.48
CA VAL A 126 16.26 -16.65 -17.64
C VAL A 126 16.52 -15.88 -16.34
N LYS A 127 17.09 -14.69 -16.49
CA LYS A 127 17.28 -13.74 -15.38
C LYS A 127 15.97 -12.98 -15.09
N LYS A 128 15.82 -12.48 -13.86
CA LYS A 128 14.64 -11.72 -13.40
C LYS A 128 14.28 -10.55 -14.31
N GLY A 129 15.26 -9.76 -14.76
CA GLY A 129 15.00 -8.63 -15.66
C GLY A 129 14.43 -9.07 -17.01
N TYR A 130 14.89 -10.20 -17.55
CA TYR A 130 14.41 -10.73 -18.83
C TYR A 130 12.98 -11.26 -18.71
N PHE A 131 12.70 -12.06 -17.68
CA PHE A 131 11.35 -12.56 -17.38
C PHE A 131 10.36 -11.41 -17.16
N ARG A 132 10.74 -10.40 -16.36
CA ARG A 132 9.91 -9.21 -16.11
C ARG A 132 9.58 -8.45 -17.40
N LYS A 133 10.55 -8.32 -18.30
CA LYS A 133 10.36 -7.63 -19.58
C LYS A 133 9.35 -8.36 -20.46
N ILE A 134 9.41 -9.69 -20.54
CA ILE A 134 8.41 -10.49 -21.26
C ILE A 134 7.05 -10.34 -20.60
N PHE A 135 6.96 -10.53 -19.28
CA PHE A 135 5.71 -10.41 -18.53
C PHE A 135 5.01 -9.07 -18.77
N ASN A 136 5.72 -7.95 -18.63
CA ASN A 136 5.14 -6.61 -18.74
C ASN A 136 4.79 -6.19 -20.17
N ASN A 137 5.57 -6.64 -21.17
CA ASN A 137 5.39 -6.17 -22.54
C ASN A 137 4.46 -7.06 -23.37
N ASN A 138 4.27 -8.32 -22.96
CA ASN A 138 3.46 -9.30 -23.68
C ASN A 138 2.11 -9.57 -23.01
N TYR A 139 1.92 -9.15 -21.75
CA TYR A 139 0.72 -9.45 -20.99
C TYR A 139 0.20 -8.24 -20.21
N ASN A 140 -1.12 -8.02 -20.25
CA ASN A 140 -1.81 -7.07 -19.38
C ASN A 140 -2.21 -7.75 -18.05
N LEU A 141 -1.22 -8.29 -17.34
CA LEU A 141 -1.42 -9.04 -16.10
C LEU A 141 -0.98 -8.25 -14.86
N GLY A 142 -1.75 -8.34 -13.77
CA GLY A 142 -1.39 -7.89 -12.42
C GLY A 142 -1.32 -9.06 -11.43
N PHE A 143 -0.92 -8.79 -10.20
CA PHE A 143 -1.07 -9.72 -9.07
C PHE A 143 -2.13 -9.16 -8.14
N GLY A 144 -3.11 -9.96 -7.73
CA GLY A 144 -4.20 -9.53 -6.88
C GLY A 144 -5.09 -10.69 -6.47
N SER A 145 -5.81 -10.54 -5.35
CA SER A 145 -6.90 -11.44 -5.00
C SER A 145 -8.10 -11.14 -5.90
N LEU A 146 -8.99 -12.12 -6.07
CA LEU A 146 -10.36 -11.83 -6.51
C LEU A 146 -10.92 -10.75 -5.57
N ARG A 147 -11.52 -9.71 -6.14
CA ARG A 147 -12.02 -8.56 -5.37
C ARG A 147 -12.99 -9.06 -4.29
N THR A 148 -12.91 -8.48 -3.09
CA THR A 148 -13.80 -8.79 -1.96
C THR A 148 -15.25 -8.30 -2.16
N ASP A 149 -15.50 -7.50 -3.21
CA ASP A 149 -16.82 -6.96 -3.57
C ASP A 149 -17.51 -7.74 -4.69
N VAL A 150 -17.45 -9.08 -4.65
CA VAL A 150 -18.16 -9.91 -5.64
C VAL A 150 -19.44 -10.44 -5.00
N CYS A 151 -20.58 -10.19 -5.67
CA CYS A 151 -21.87 -10.71 -5.21
C CYS A 151 -21.83 -12.25 -5.16
N SER A 152 -22.01 -12.80 -3.96
CA SER A 152 -22.02 -14.25 -3.69
C SER A 152 -23.09 -14.98 -4.50
N VAL A 153 -24.27 -14.37 -4.66
CA VAL A 153 -25.38 -14.92 -5.46
C VAL A 153 -25.00 -14.99 -6.94
N CYS A 154 -24.34 -13.96 -7.48
CA CYS A 154 -23.85 -13.98 -8.86
C CYS A 154 -22.82 -15.10 -9.08
N LEU A 155 -21.91 -15.31 -8.13
CA LEU A 155 -20.91 -16.39 -8.19
C LEU A 155 -21.58 -17.76 -8.15
N GLN A 156 -22.52 -17.96 -7.22
CA GLN A 156 -23.25 -19.22 -7.10
C GLN A 156 -24.05 -19.55 -8.36
N LEU A 157 -24.78 -18.58 -8.92
CA LEU A 157 -25.54 -18.80 -10.15
C LEU A 157 -24.63 -19.07 -11.35
N PHE A 158 -23.48 -18.40 -11.44
CA PHE A 158 -22.51 -18.66 -12.49
C PHE A 158 -21.96 -20.09 -12.43
N GLU A 159 -21.54 -20.54 -11.24
CA GLU A 159 -21.06 -21.90 -11.03
C GLU A 159 -22.14 -22.95 -11.32
N LYS A 160 -23.38 -22.71 -10.89
CA LYS A 160 -24.53 -23.58 -11.21
C LYS A 160 -24.76 -23.67 -12.72
N ILE A 161 -24.79 -22.54 -13.44
CA ILE A 161 -24.97 -22.52 -14.90
C ILE A 161 -23.85 -23.26 -15.63
N LYS A 162 -22.62 -23.18 -15.12
CA LYS A 162 -21.44 -23.83 -15.73
C LYS A 162 -21.48 -25.36 -15.57
N ARG A 163 -21.99 -25.84 -14.43
CA ARG A 163 -22.05 -27.28 -14.10
C ARG A 163 -23.34 -27.94 -14.58
N GLU A 164 -24.39 -27.16 -14.84
CA GLU A 164 -25.69 -27.69 -15.26
C GLU A 164 -25.66 -28.21 -16.70
N SER A 165 -26.21 -29.41 -16.87
CA SER A 165 -26.23 -30.13 -18.15
C SER A 165 -27.61 -30.17 -18.79
N ASP A 166 -28.68 -30.04 -18.00
CA ASP A 166 -30.03 -29.89 -18.51
C ASP A 166 -30.27 -28.47 -19.05
N GLU A 167 -30.69 -28.35 -20.32
CA GLU A 167 -30.90 -27.05 -20.96
C GLU A 167 -32.11 -26.30 -20.39
N THR A 168 -33.14 -27.01 -19.91
CA THR A 168 -34.32 -26.40 -19.26
C THR A 168 -33.95 -25.74 -17.93
N GLU A 169 -33.27 -26.44 -17.03
CA GLU A 169 -32.82 -25.87 -15.75
C GLU A 169 -31.72 -24.82 -15.94
N LYS A 170 -30.85 -24.98 -16.95
CA LYS A 170 -29.86 -23.96 -17.30
C LYS A 170 -30.49 -22.66 -17.79
N GLN A 171 -31.59 -22.74 -18.55
CA GLN A 171 -32.38 -21.55 -18.91
C GLN A 171 -33.00 -20.90 -17.67
N ARG A 172 -33.55 -21.67 -16.74
CA ARG A 172 -34.09 -21.16 -15.47
C ARG A 172 -33.04 -20.40 -14.66
N LEU A 173 -31.85 -20.98 -14.49
CA LEU A 173 -30.73 -20.35 -13.77
C LEU A 173 -30.25 -19.05 -14.46
N ARG A 174 -30.28 -19.01 -15.80
CA ARG A 174 -29.99 -17.78 -16.57
C ARG A 174 -31.03 -16.70 -16.34
N VAL A 175 -32.32 -17.06 -16.29
CA VAL A 175 -33.42 -16.14 -15.96
C VAL A 175 -33.24 -15.61 -14.55
N GLU A 176 -32.94 -16.45 -13.57
CA GLU A 176 -32.70 -16.06 -12.19
C GLU A 176 -31.52 -15.08 -12.07
N SER A 177 -30.41 -15.36 -12.77
CA SER A 177 -29.27 -14.45 -12.87
C SER A 177 -29.64 -13.10 -13.48
N ARG A 178 -30.50 -13.10 -14.51
CA ARG A 178 -30.99 -11.88 -15.14
C ARG A 178 -31.86 -11.06 -14.18
N VAL A 179 -32.79 -11.70 -13.48
CA VAL A 179 -33.64 -11.06 -12.48
C VAL A 179 -32.81 -10.44 -11.36
N HIS A 180 -31.81 -11.17 -10.84
CA HIS A 180 -30.91 -10.66 -9.81
C HIS A 180 -30.19 -9.37 -10.26
N LYS A 181 -29.66 -9.35 -11.49
CA LYS A 181 -29.02 -8.15 -12.08
C LYS A 181 -30.01 -7.01 -12.30
N LEU A 182 -31.25 -7.30 -12.71
CA LEU A 182 -32.29 -6.29 -12.88
C LEU A 182 -32.72 -5.68 -11.55
N LYS A 183 -32.88 -6.47 -10.49
CA LYS A 183 -33.16 -6.00 -9.14
C LYS A 183 -32.07 -5.03 -8.64
N ALA A 184 -30.80 -5.39 -8.82
CA ALA A 184 -29.68 -4.51 -8.48
C ALA A 184 -29.71 -3.20 -9.29
N LYS A 185 -29.99 -3.28 -10.60
CA LYS A 185 -30.09 -2.09 -11.46
C LYS A 185 -31.26 -1.17 -11.05
N ALA A 186 -32.41 -1.74 -10.70
CA ALA A 186 -33.58 -1.01 -10.22
C ALA A 186 -33.28 -0.32 -8.88
N PHE A 187 -32.62 -1.02 -7.94
CA PHE A 187 -32.16 -0.41 -6.68
C PHE A 187 -31.27 0.82 -6.92
N TYR A 188 -30.27 0.73 -7.80
CA TYR A 188 -29.42 1.88 -8.12
C TYR A 188 -30.13 2.97 -8.92
N ALA A 189 -31.23 2.66 -9.61
CA ALA A 189 -32.07 3.68 -10.24
C ALA A 189 -32.82 4.48 -9.15
N LEU A 190 -33.41 3.79 -8.17
CA LEU A 190 -34.06 4.42 -7.02
C LEU A 190 -33.09 5.27 -6.20
N VAL A 191 -31.84 4.81 -5.98
CA VAL A 191 -30.80 5.58 -5.27
C VAL A 191 -30.38 6.84 -6.03
N LYS A 192 -30.54 6.89 -7.35
CA LYS A 192 -30.18 8.06 -8.18
C LYS A 192 -31.29 9.09 -8.31
N GLU A 193 -32.51 8.75 -7.94
CA GLU A 193 -33.61 9.70 -7.93
C GLU A 193 -33.34 10.74 -6.83
N GLU A 194 -33.25 12.03 -7.20
CA GLU A 194 -33.18 13.13 -6.24
C GLU A 194 -34.55 13.28 -5.56
N GLN A 195 -34.81 12.45 -4.57
CA GLN A 195 -35.88 12.67 -3.60
C GLN A 195 -35.27 13.34 -2.36
N SER A 196 -35.87 14.45 -1.92
CA SER A 196 -35.49 15.16 -0.68
C SER A 196 -35.51 14.27 0.57
N ASP A 197 -36.21 13.14 0.50
CA ASP A 197 -36.50 12.26 1.62
C ASP A 197 -35.67 10.96 1.60
N LEU A 198 -34.80 10.77 0.58
CA LEU A 198 -33.99 9.56 0.43
C LEU A 198 -32.76 9.60 1.34
N LYS A 199 -32.91 9.13 2.58
CA LYS A 199 -31.78 8.97 3.51
C LYS A 199 -31.04 7.67 3.23
N THR A 200 -29.83 7.77 2.68
CA THR A 200 -28.95 6.61 2.50
C THR A 200 -28.28 6.27 3.84
N LEU A 201 -28.48 5.06 4.35
CA LEU A 201 -27.84 4.59 5.59
C LEU A 201 -26.39 4.16 5.29
N SER A 202 -25.41 4.95 5.74
CA SER A 202 -24.03 4.48 5.92
C SER A 202 -23.91 3.71 7.23
N GLN A 203 -22.88 2.86 7.36
CA GLN A 203 -22.52 2.30 8.67
C GLN A 203 -22.24 3.46 9.63
N LEU A 204 -23.05 3.55 10.68
CA LEU A 204 -22.92 4.54 11.74
C LEU A 204 -21.63 4.26 12.51
N TYR A 205 -20.70 5.21 12.55
CA TYR A 205 -19.46 5.04 13.31
C TYR A 205 -19.72 5.15 14.81
N LEU A 206 -19.34 4.11 15.56
CA LEU A 206 -19.25 4.16 17.02
C LEU A 206 -17.85 4.64 17.42
N TYR A 207 -17.80 5.74 18.16
CA TYR A 207 -16.59 6.25 18.78
C TYR A 207 -16.47 5.72 20.22
N ASN A 208 -15.24 5.34 20.60
CA ASN A 208 -14.88 4.91 21.95
C ASN A 208 -13.65 5.71 22.41
N CYS A 209 -13.80 6.45 23.50
CA CYS A 209 -12.70 7.06 24.25
C CYS A 209 -12.54 6.33 25.59
N THR A 210 -11.44 5.63 25.79
CA THR A 210 -11.20 4.86 27.02
C THR A 210 -10.24 5.59 27.95
N VAL A 211 -10.65 5.77 29.21
CA VAL A 211 -9.80 6.26 30.29
C VAL A 211 -9.51 5.10 31.24
N VAL A 212 -8.24 4.91 31.59
CA VAL A 212 -7.80 3.88 32.53
C VAL A 212 -7.19 4.55 33.76
N GLU A 213 -7.66 4.15 34.93
CA GLU A 213 -7.16 4.62 36.21
C GLU A 213 -6.12 3.63 36.78
N GLY A 214 -4.97 4.16 37.20
CA GLY A 214 -3.91 3.39 37.82
C GLY A 214 -2.64 3.24 36.97
N SER A 215 -1.71 2.42 37.46
CA SER A 215 -0.39 2.26 36.83
C SER A 215 -0.46 1.42 35.56
N SER A 216 0.56 1.53 34.69
CA SER A 216 0.66 0.70 33.47
C SER A 216 0.71 -0.81 33.74
N LYS A 217 1.06 -1.22 34.97
CA LYS A 217 1.11 -2.62 35.40
C LYS A 217 -0.14 -3.08 36.14
N ALA A 218 -1.06 -2.16 36.48
CA ALA A 218 -2.30 -2.53 37.15
C ALA A 218 -3.12 -3.49 36.26
N PRO A 219 -3.80 -4.48 36.86
CA PRO A 219 -4.73 -5.32 36.13
C PRO A 219 -5.85 -4.43 35.56
N LEU A 220 -6.23 -4.68 34.31
CA LEU A 220 -7.33 -3.96 33.66
C LEU A 220 -8.63 -4.64 34.05
N THR A 221 -9.48 -3.94 34.79
CA THR A 221 -10.76 -4.43 35.29
C THR A 221 -11.86 -3.40 35.03
N ARG A 222 -13.12 -3.79 35.21
CA ARG A 222 -14.25 -2.88 34.92
C ARG A 222 -14.30 -1.70 35.89
N GLU A 223 -13.69 -1.84 37.06
CA GLU A 223 -13.61 -0.81 38.10
C GLU A 223 -12.59 0.28 37.77
N ASN A 224 -11.61 0.01 36.90
CA ASN A 224 -10.56 0.96 36.55
C ASN A 224 -10.44 1.27 35.05
N VAL A 225 -11.23 0.62 34.19
CA VAL A 225 -11.33 0.92 32.77
C VAL A 225 -12.71 1.49 32.47
N PHE A 226 -12.75 2.72 31.96
CA PHE A 226 -13.98 3.43 31.62
C PHE A 226 -14.00 3.76 30.13
N ALA A 227 -14.96 3.21 29.39
CA ALA A 227 -15.13 3.43 27.96
C ALA A 227 -16.30 4.38 27.70
N TYR A 228 -15.98 5.57 27.21
CA TYR A 228 -16.93 6.59 26.82
C TYR A 228 -17.31 6.39 25.36
N CYS A 229 -18.57 6.03 25.12
CA CYS A 229 -19.03 5.62 23.81
C CYS A 229 -20.13 6.54 23.28
N TRP A 230 -20.05 6.90 22.00
CA TRP A 230 -21.07 7.66 21.29
C TRP A 230 -21.00 7.43 19.80
N THR A 231 -22.10 7.66 19.10
CA THR A 231 -22.19 7.51 17.65
C THR A 231 -22.06 8.86 16.96
N GLU A 232 -21.65 8.84 15.69
CA GLU A 232 -21.39 10.05 14.90
C GLU A 232 -22.60 10.97 14.70
N ASP A 233 -23.82 10.45 14.83
CA ASP A 233 -25.07 11.21 14.78
C ASP A 233 -25.32 12.01 16.06
N VAL A 234 -24.74 11.59 17.19
CA VAL A 234 -24.88 12.26 18.49
C VAL A 234 -23.86 13.39 18.61
N TYR A 235 -22.57 13.07 18.45
CA TYR A 235 -21.48 14.06 18.48
C TYR A 235 -20.35 13.70 17.52
N ALA A 236 -19.64 14.73 17.07
CA ALA A 236 -18.42 14.56 16.27
C ALA A 236 -17.28 13.95 17.09
N LYS A 237 -16.20 13.55 16.42
CA LYS A 237 -14.95 13.14 17.08
C LYS A 237 -13.98 14.33 17.14
N GLY A 238 -13.84 14.96 18.30
CA GLY A 238 -12.94 16.11 18.47
C GLY A 238 -12.48 16.38 19.89
N ALA A 239 -11.61 17.38 20.04
CA ALA A 239 -11.03 17.76 21.33
C ALA A 239 -12.06 18.17 22.39
N ASN A 240 -13.22 18.69 21.98
CA ASN A 240 -14.24 19.17 22.92
C ASN A 240 -14.97 17.99 23.59
N GLU A 241 -15.24 16.94 22.83
CA GLU A 241 -15.83 15.69 23.31
C GLU A 241 -14.85 14.99 24.26
N ILE A 242 -13.58 14.90 23.87
CA ILE A 242 -12.52 14.33 24.72
C ILE A 242 -12.33 15.12 26.02
N ALA A 243 -12.39 16.46 25.95
CA ALA A 243 -12.32 17.30 27.14
C ALA A 243 -13.52 17.08 28.08
N SER A 244 -14.73 16.89 27.53
CA SER A 244 -15.94 16.58 28.31
C SER A 244 -15.87 15.21 28.98
N VAL A 245 -15.40 14.20 28.24
CA VAL A 245 -15.11 12.87 28.78
C VAL A 245 -14.14 12.94 29.96
N LEU A 246 -13.04 13.68 29.80
CA LEU A 246 -12.04 13.79 30.86
C LEU A 246 -12.57 14.61 32.05
N TRP A 247 -13.31 15.69 31.81
CA TRP A 247 -13.98 16.44 32.88
C TRP A 247 -14.91 15.54 33.71
N HIS A 248 -15.75 14.75 33.04
CA HIS A 248 -16.63 13.80 33.70
C HIS A 248 -15.83 12.76 34.49
N ARG A 249 -14.76 12.21 33.90
CA ARG A 249 -13.93 11.22 34.60
C ARG A 249 -13.31 11.83 35.86
N LEU A 250 -12.66 12.98 35.75
CA LEU A 250 -12.09 13.71 36.88
C LEU A 250 -13.16 14.05 37.94
N GLY A 251 -14.39 14.38 37.56
CA GLY A 251 -15.47 14.64 38.52
C GLY A 251 -15.95 13.40 39.28
N ASN A 252 -15.64 12.20 38.80
CA ASN A 252 -16.11 10.93 39.37
C ASN A 252 -14.96 10.05 39.89
N THR A 253 -13.72 10.55 39.94
CA THR A 253 -12.56 9.82 40.44
C THR A 253 -12.23 10.27 41.85
N ASP A 254 -11.87 9.32 42.71
CA ASP A 254 -11.40 9.62 44.07
C ASP A 254 -9.94 10.07 44.03
N PHE A 255 -9.67 11.25 44.58
CA PHE A 255 -8.34 11.84 44.70
C PHE A 255 -7.88 11.98 46.15
N THR A 256 -8.47 11.22 47.08
CA THR A 256 -8.01 11.17 48.47
C THR A 256 -6.50 10.88 48.52
N ASP A 257 -5.76 11.73 49.24
CA ASP A 257 -4.30 11.68 49.37
C ASP A 257 -3.49 11.91 48.07
N ILE A 258 -4.12 12.42 47.01
CA ILE A 258 -3.44 12.73 45.74
C ILE A 258 -3.14 14.22 45.63
N ARG A 259 -1.85 14.56 45.59
CA ARG A 259 -1.38 15.94 45.37
C ARG A 259 -1.21 16.31 43.90
N THR A 260 -0.75 15.36 43.09
CA THR A 260 -0.43 15.56 41.67
C THR A 260 -1.17 14.52 40.82
N VAL A 261 -2.03 14.98 39.92
CA VAL A 261 -2.75 14.14 38.96
C VAL A 261 -1.96 14.05 37.67
N ARG A 262 -1.58 12.84 37.25
CA ARG A 262 -0.85 12.63 35.99
C ARG A 262 -1.78 12.05 34.92
N LEU A 263 -1.99 12.82 33.87
CA LEU A 263 -2.75 12.45 32.68
C LEU A 263 -1.78 12.02 31.58
N ILE A 264 -1.91 10.79 31.11
CA ILE A 264 -1.07 10.25 30.04
C ILE A 264 -1.96 9.96 28.84
N ALA A 265 -1.71 10.63 27.71
CA ALA A 265 -2.53 10.51 26.51
C ALA A 265 -1.65 10.52 25.25
N ASP A 266 -2.20 10.08 24.12
CA ASP A 266 -1.49 10.18 22.85
C ASP A 266 -1.25 11.63 22.43
N GLY A 267 -0.26 11.86 21.57
CA GLY A 267 0.13 13.19 21.14
C GLY A 267 -0.80 13.83 20.08
N CYS A 268 -2.03 13.32 19.90
CA CYS A 268 -2.93 13.72 18.82
C CYS A 268 -3.38 15.18 18.98
N PRO A 269 -3.00 16.12 18.08
CA PRO A 269 -3.35 17.53 18.25
C PRO A 269 -4.86 17.80 18.19
N GLY A 270 -5.58 17.06 17.34
CA GLY A 270 -7.03 17.21 17.18
C GLY A 270 -7.85 16.72 18.38
N GLN A 271 -7.24 16.02 19.33
CA GLN A 271 -7.92 15.37 20.46
C GLN A 271 -7.28 15.74 21.79
N ASN A 272 -6.05 15.29 22.03
CA ASN A 272 -5.41 15.32 23.35
C ASN A 272 -4.34 16.42 23.52
N LYS A 273 -3.63 16.79 22.44
CA LYS A 273 -2.53 17.77 22.50
C LYS A 273 -2.95 19.13 21.93
N ASN A 274 -3.84 19.82 22.63
CA ASN A 274 -4.34 21.15 22.24
C ASN A 274 -4.68 22.04 23.44
N SER A 275 -4.97 23.31 23.15
CA SER A 275 -5.35 24.31 24.16
C SER A 275 -6.68 24.04 24.83
N ILE A 276 -7.61 23.31 24.20
CA ILE A 276 -8.92 22.97 24.78
C ILE A 276 -8.71 22.03 25.97
N MET A 277 -7.87 21.01 25.82
CA MET A 277 -7.51 20.10 26.91
C MET A 277 -6.85 20.84 28.07
N LEU A 278 -5.89 21.73 27.77
CA LEU A 278 -5.25 22.57 28.79
C LEU A 278 -6.25 23.48 29.51
N THR A 279 -7.18 24.07 28.77
CA THR A 279 -8.24 24.92 29.31
C THR A 279 -9.12 24.14 30.26
N MET A 280 -9.57 22.95 29.85
CA MET A 280 -10.42 22.09 30.65
C MET A 280 -9.71 21.67 31.94
N CYS A 281 -8.48 21.16 31.85
CA CYS A 281 -7.70 20.77 33.03
C CYS A 281 -7.49 21.96 33.99
N SER A 282 -7.16 23.14 33.46
CA SER A 282 -6.97 24.35 34.28
C SER A 282 -8.27 24.76 34.97
N LYS A 283 -9.39 24.73 34.24
CA LYS A 283 -10.72 25.03 34.80
C LYS A 283 -11.07 24.05 35.91
N TRP A 284 -10.85 22.75 35.70
CA TRP A 284 -11.15 21.72 36.69
C TRP A 284 -10.31 21.93 37.95
N LEU A 285 -9.00 22.17 37.81
CA LEU A 285 -8.11 22.44 38.92
C LEU A 285 -8.55 23.67 39.74
N LEU A 286 -9.06 24.72 39.08
CA LEU A 286 -9.48 25.96 39.74
C LEU A 286 -10.87 25.89 40.40
N THR A 287 -11.76 25.01 39.93
CA THR A 287 -13.19 25.10 40.28
C THR A 287 -13.79 23.82 40.84
N SER A 288 -13.16 22.66 40.65
CA SER A 288 -13.77 21.36 40.97
C SER A 288 -12.81 20.36 41.60
N ALA A 289 -11.50 20.56 41.51
CA ALA A 289 -10.53 19.67 42.13
C ALA A 289 -10.60 19.75 43.67
N PRO A 290 -10.37 18.64 44.39
CA PRO A 290 -10.18 18.66 45.84
C PRO A 290 -9.00 19.55 46.24
N ASN A 291 -9.06 20.15 47.44
CA ASN A 291 -8.03 21.08 47.93
C ASN A 291 -6.61 20.47 47.99
N ASP A 292 -6.52 19.14 48.12
CA ASP A 292 -5.24 18.43 48.18
C ASP A 292 -4.56 18.35 46.81
N VAL A 293 -5.33 18.38 45.72
CA VAL A 293 -4.82 18.34 44.34
C VAL A 293 -4.31 19.73 43.96
N GLN A 294 -3.00 19.84 43.79
CA GLN A 294 -2.33 21.12 43.50
C GLN A 294 -1.75 21.21 42.09
N GLU A 295 -1.58 20.06 41.43
CA GLU A 295 -0.89 19.99 40.15
C GLU A 295 -1.53 18.95 39.22
N ILE A 296 -1.62 19.31 37.94
CA ILE A 296 -1.95 18.38 36.86
C ILE A 296 -0.77 18.31 35.89
N GLN A 297 -0.25 17.09 35.69
CA GLN A 297 0.82 16.81 34.73
C GLN A 297 0.24 16.11 33.52
N ILE A 298 0.35 16.71 32.33
CA ILE A 298 -0.04 16.08 31.08
C ILE A 298 1.21 15.55 30.38
N VAL A 299 1.29 14.24 30.20
CA VAL A 299 2.44 13.54 29.66
C VAL A 299 2.07 12.89 28.32
N PHE A 300 2.85 13.19 27.29
CA PHE A 300 2.69 12.59 25.96
C PHE A 300 3.85 11.61 25.70
N PRO A 301 3.55 10.34 25.35
CA PRO A 301 4.56 9.34 25.10
C PRO A 301 5.36 9.60 23.81
N VAL A 302 6.57 9.04 23.75
CA VAL A 302 7.35 8.98 22.51
C VAL A 302 6.73 7.91 21.59
N VAL A 303 6.39 8.34 20.38
CA VAL A 303 5.76 7.50 19.35
C VAL A 303 6.64 6.29 19.04
N GLY A 304 6.03 5.10 18.96
CA GLY A 304 6.69 3.86 18.56
C GLY A 304 7.43 3.09 19.67
N HIS A 305 7.60 3.70 20.85
CA HIS A 305 8.31 3.07 21.97
C HIS A 305 7.50 2.99 23.28
N SER A 306 6.32 3.61 23.31
CA SER A 306 5.47 3.64 24.50
C SER A 306 4.11 3.05 24.16
N PHE A 307 3.58 2.23 25.06
CA PHE A 307 2.25 1.63 24.95
C PHE A 307 1.36 2.17 26.08
N LEU A 308 0.15 2.61 25.74
CA LEU A 308 -0.81 3.10 26.72
C LEU A 308 -1.74 1.97 27.18
N PRO A 309 -2.20 1.95 28.44
CA PRO A 309 -3.14 0.94 28.91
C PRO A 309 -4.44 0.84 28.08
N PRO A 310 -5.07 1.95 27.63
CA PRO A 310 -6.20 1.90 26.68
C PRO A 310 -5.92 1.09 25.41
N ASP A 311 -4.69 1.12 24.88
CA ASP A 311 -4.34 0.37 23.65
C ASP A 311 -4.54 -1.14 23.84
N ARG A 312 -4.28 -1.65 25.05
CA ARG A 312 -4.52 -3.07 25.38
C ARG A 312 -6.02 -3.38 25.40
N VAL A 313 -6.82 -2.49 25.98
CA VAL A 313 -8.30 -2.64 26.01
C VAL A 313 -8.84 -2.67 24.58
N PHE A 314 -8.39 -1.74 23.72
CA PHE A 314 -8.76 -1.74 22.31
C PHE A 314 -8.35 -3.01 21.59
N ALA A 315 -7.15 -3.53 21.84
CA ALA A 315 -6.69 -4.79 21.25
C ALA A 315 -7.54 -6.00 21.70
N HIS A 316 -8.00 -6.03 22.96
CA HIS A 316 -8.92 -7.08 23.44
C HIS A 316 -10.29 -7.00 22.75
N VAL A 317 -10.88 -5.80 22.69
CA VAL A 317 -12.15 -5.55 21.99
C VAL A 317 -12.03 -5.88 20.50
N GLU A 318 -10.94 -5.50 19.84
CA GLU A 318 -10.69 -5.79 18.43
C GLU A 318 -10.57 -7.29 18.17
N LYS A 319 -9.91 -8.02 19.08
CA LYS A 319 -9.76 -9.48 18.95
C LYS A 319 -11.11 -10.21 19.08
N GLU A 320 -12.03 -9.72 19.90
CA GLU A 320 -13.36 -10.30 20.07
C GLU A 320 -14.30 -9.93 18.92
N THR A 321 -14.30 -8.67 18.50
CA THR A 321 -15.07 -8.21 17.34
C THR A 321 -14.68 -8.95 16.06
N ARG A 322 -13.39 -9.26 15.85
CA ARG A 322 -12.91 -10.08 14.71
C ARG A 322 -13.42 -11.52 14.70
N LYS A 323 -13.89 -12.07 15.82
CA LYS A 323 -14.47 -13.42 15.88
C LYS A 323 -15.93 -13.45 15.46
N LEU A 324 -16.59 -12.29 15.41
CA LEU A 324 -17.99 -12.17 15.03
C LEU A 324 -18.06 -12.01 13.50
N GLU A 325 -18.82 -12.89 12.85
CA GLU A 325 -19.00 -12.84 11.39
C GLU A 325 -19.75 -11.57 10.93
N CYS A 326 -20.62 -11.03 11.80
CA CYS A 326 -21.38 -9.82 11.51
C CYS A 326 -21.68 -9.05 12.80
N ILE A 327 -21.40 -7.75 12.79
CA ILE A 327 -21.86 -6.80 13.81
C ILE A 327 -22.86 -5.88 13.12
N ILE A 328 -24.12 -5.95 13.55
CA ILE A 328 -25.23 -5.30 12.85
C ILE A 328 -25.60 -3.97 13.52
N THR A 329 -25.44 -3.86 14.85
CA THR A 329 -25.84 -2.66 15.59
C THR A 329 -24.75 -2.14 16.53
N PRO A 330 -24.75 -0.83 16.87
CA PRO A 330 -23.83 -0.25 17.86
C PRO A 330 -23.89 -0.94 19.23
N GLU A 331 -25.05 -1.46 19.62
CA GLU A 331 -25.25 -2.16 20.89
C GLU A 331 -24.37 -3.41 21.01
N ASN A 332 -24.18 -4.15 19.91
CA ASN A 332 -23.27 -5.29 19.92
C ASN A 332 -21.82 -4.88 20.22
N TYR A 333 -21.38 -3.71 19.76
CA TYR A 333 -20.07 -3.17 20.15
C TYR A 333 -20.05 -2.77 21.62
N LEU A 334 -21.11 -2.14 22.13
CA LEU A 334 -21.22 -1.76 23.54
C LEU A 334 -21.18 -2.97 24.47
N ASP A 335 -21.80 -4.09 24.09
CA ASP A 335 -21.76 -5.33 24.87
C ASP A 335 -20.33 -5.87 24.99
N ILE A 336 -19.59 -5.89 23.88
CA ILE A 336 -18.20 -6.36 23.85
C ILE A 336 -17.32 -5.41 24.67
N ILE A 337 -17.41 -4.10 24.43
CA ILE A 337 -16.64 -3.10 25.18
C ILE A 337 -16.97 -3.17 26.68
N GLY A 338 -18.25 -3.36 27.02
CA GLY A 338 -18.75 -3.46 28.39
C GLY A 338 -18.30 -4.71 29.14
N SER A 339 -17.82 -5.74 28.44
CA SER A 339 -17.20 -6.90 29.07
C SER A 339 -15.80 -6.59 29.64
N HIS A 340 -15.10 -5.61 29.06
CA HIS A 340 -13.73 -5.20 29.46
C HIS A 340 -13.69 -3.87 30.22
N SER A 341 -14.81 -3.15 30.30
CA SER A 341 -14.85 -1.80 30.85
C SER A 341 -16.23 -1.44 31.43
N THR A 342 -16.27 -0.35 32.20
CA THR A 342 -17.51 0.35 32.53
C THR A 342 -17.88 1.29 31.39
N ILE A 343 -19.06 1.12 30.81
CA ILE A 343 -19.57 1.95 29.73
C ILE A 343 -20.16 3.24 30.29
N VAL A 344 -19.81 4.36 29.65
CA VAL A 344 -20.42 5.67 29.89
C VAL A 344 -20.86 6.24 28.54
N ARG A 345 -22.13 6.61 28.39
CA ARG A 345 -22.66 7.15 27.13
C ARG A 345 -22.55 8.67 27.09
N LEU A 346 -21.89 9.21 26.07
CA LEU A 346 -21.77 10.67 25.91
C LEU A 346 -23.13 11.27 25.51
N GLY A 347 -23.52 12.36 26.16
CA GLY A 347 -24.82 13.02 25.98
C GLY A 347 -25.96 12.48 26.83
N SER A 348 -25.76 11.36 27.52
CA SER A 348 -26.75 10.80 28.47
C SER A 348 -26.14 10.67 29.86
N ASP A 349 -25.14 9.82 30.01
CA ASP A 349 -24.45 9.61 31.29
C ASP A 349 -23.37 10.68 31.53
N CYS A 350 -22.70 11.11 30.45
CA CYS A 350 -21.70 12.17 30.47
C CYS A 350 -22.23 13.41 29.76
N GLU A 351 -22.42 14.49 30.51
CA GLU A 351 -22.83 15.78 29.94
C GLU A 351 -21.76 16.35 29.01
N MET A 352 -22.20 16.99 27.93
CA MET A 352 -21.33 17.63 26.95
C MET A 352 -21.14 19.11 27.26
N PHE A 353 -19.89 19.52 27.46
CA PHE A 353 -19.52 20.91 27.73
C PHE A 353 -18.87 21.57 26.52
N ASP A 354 -18.99 22.89 26.41
CA ASP A 354 -18.30 23.69 25.40
C ASP A 354 -17.06 24.38 26.00
N PHE A 355 -15.95 23.65 26.02
CA PHE A 355 -14.69 24.16 26.52
C PHE A 355 -14.01 25.12 25.53
N LYS A 356 -14.38 25.06 24.24
CA LYS A 356 -13.92 26.03 23.24
C LYS A 356 -14.39 27.44 23.58
N LYS A 357 -15.67 27.60 23.93
CA LYS A 357 -16.20 28.90 24.40
C LYS A 357 -15.65 29.32 25.76
N SER A 358 -15.40 28.36 26.66
CA SER A 358 -14.88 28.64 28.00
C SER A 358 -13.43 29.14 28.02
N MET A 359 -12.70 29.02 26.91
CA MET A 359 -11.28 29.36 26.82
C MET A 359 -10.98 30.83 27.13
N SER A 360 -11.84 31.75 26.70
CA SER A 360 -11.67 33.18 26.95
C SER A 360 -11.80 33.57 28.42
N THR A 361 -12.51 32.77 29.22
CA THR A 361 -12.73 33.02 30.66
C THR A 361 -11.59 32.46 31.52
N VAL A 362 -11.00 31.34 31.10
CA VAL A 362 -10.01 30.60 31.89
C VAL A 362 -8.57 30.97 31.49
N MET A 363 -8.32 31.10 30.19
CA MET A 363 -7.00 31.49 29.68
C MET A 363 -6.97 32.98 29.41
N LYS A 364 -6.02 33.69 30.02
CA LYS A 364 -5.67 35.03 29.57
C LYS A 364 -5.09 34.91 28.17
N TRP A 365 -5.70 35.58 27.20
CA TRP A 365 -5.07 35.78 25.91
C TRP A 365 -3.78 36.54 26.14
N ILE A 366 -2.69 35.85 25.91
CA ILE A 366 -1.40 36.47 25.79
C ILE A 366 -1.48 37.26 24.47
N MET A 367 -1.75 38.58 24.56
CA MET A 367 -1.49 39.47 23.44
C MET A 367 -0.04 39.20 23.02
N ALA A 368 0.16 38.85 21.75
CA ALA A 368 1.41 38.37 21.18
C ALA A 368 2.63 38.82 22.00
N LEU A 369 3.16 37.92 22.85
CA LEU A 369 4.37 38.22 23.63
C LEU A 369 5.43 38.66 22.66
N SER A 370 6.12 39.74 23.01
CA SER A 370 7.35 40.06 22.32
C SER A 370 8.27 38.84 22.36
N VAL A 371 9.08 38.64 21.32
CA VAL A 371 10.04 37.52 21.23
C VAL A 371 10.89 37.41 22.50
N GLN A 372 11.16 38.54 23.17
CA GLN A 372 11.91 38.64 24.42
C GLN A 372 11.16 38.08 25.64
N GLU A 373 9.83 38.19 25.71
CA GLU A 373 9.05 37.62 26.80
C GLU A 373 8.83 36.11 26.60
N MET A 374 8.73 35.65 25.35
CA MET A 374 8.75 34.20 25.06
C MET A 374 10.08 33.56 25.49
N GLN A 375 11.22 34.21 25.24
CA GLN A 375 12.53 33.69 25.65
C GLN A 375 12.69 33.57 27.18
N LYS A 376 11.98 34.36 27.98
CA LYS A 376 12.00 34.27 29.45
C LYS A 376 11.15 33.13 30.02
N ILE A 377 10.22 32.57 29.25
CA ILE A 377 9.36 31.45 29.69
C ILE A 377 10.02 30.10 29.38
N PHE A 378 10.90 30.05 28.36
CA PHE A 378 11.59 28.84 27.91
C PHE A 378 13.04 28.72 28.42
N HIS A 379 13.48 29.63 29.28
CA HIS A 379 14.72 29.56 30.07
C HIS A 379 14.35 29.50 31.55
#